data_AF-A0A2V9B3I4-F1
#
_entry.id   AF-A0A2V9B3I4-F1
#
_cell.length_a   1.000
_cell.length_b   1.000
_cell.length_c   1.000
_cell.angle_alpha   90.00
_cell.angle_beta   90.00
_cell.angle_gamma   90.00
#
_symmetry.space_group_name_H-M   'P 1'
#
loop_
_entity.id
_entity.type
_entity.pdbx_description
1 polymer ?
#
loop_
_entity_poly.entity_id
_entity_poly.type
_entity_poly.pdbx_seq_one_letter_code
_entity_poly.pdbx_strand_id
1 'polypeptide(L)'
;MQMKRRLRHASQAILLAAALFLALAPVASGQNASPSSPKEEAKNAEEFKEFLDRVRAYVTLHKTVASSLPVLKPTALPEMINAHEQALGRKIREARPHAKRGDIFSEKSRAAFRRAVRDEFRGPQGRLARKTIQQGEPLKEVHVRINEPYPDGVPFTTVPPTLLLRFPKLPDEVAYRIVGRDLILLDVESNLVIDSIQEIFPPAI
;
A
#
# COMPACT_ATOMS: atom_id res chain seq x y z
N MET A 1 -48.21 51.67 25.39
CA MET A 1 -47.00 52.13 24.67
C MET A 1 -47.02 51.45 23.30
N GLN A 2 -46.88 52.24 22.22
CA GLN A 2 -47.26 51.95 20.83
C GLN A 2 -46.41 50.87 20.11
N MET A 3 -47.08 50.14 19.20
CA MET A 3 -46.52 49.32 18.10
C MET A 3 -45.60 50.11 17.15
N LYS A 4 -44.67 49.42 16.47
CA LYS A 4 -44.31 49.55 15.02
C LYS A 4 -43.00 48.79 14.75
N ARG A 5 -43.03 47.72 13.95
CA ARG A 5 -42.88 47.63 12.47
C ARG A 5 -41.42 47.54 11.99
N ARG A 6 -41.20 46.51 11.16
CA ARG A 6 -40.08 46.24 10.25
C ARG A 6 -39.70 47.49 9.45
N LEU A 7 -38.42 47.66 9.08
CA LEU A 7 -37.98 47.79 7.68
C LEU A 7 -36.45 47.83 7.52
N ARG A 8 -36.02 47.23 6.41
CA ARG A 8 -34.70 47.25 5.77
C ARG A 8 -34.23 48.68 5.48
N HIS A 9 -32.90 48.94 5.49
CA HIS A 9 -32.12 49.81 4.58
C HIS A 9 -30.63 49.64 4.99
N ALA A 10 -29.76 48.99 4.21
CA ALA A 10 -29.00 49.56 3.10
C ALA A 10 -28.35 50.92 3.44
N SER A 11 -27.05 50.92 3.73
CA SER A 11 -26.18 52.09 3.56
C SER A 11 -24.74 51.62 3.41
N GLN A 12 -24.20 51.86 2.22
CA GLN A 12 -22.80 51.73 1.88
C GLN A 12 -21.99 52.74 2.70
N ALA A 13 -20.84 52.32 3.21
CA ALA A 13 -19.77 53.22 3.59
C ALA A 13 -18.45 52.63 3.06
N ILE A 14 -18.00 53.22 1.96
CA ILE A 14 -16.64 53.07 1.43
C ILE A 14 -15.72 53.87 2.36
N LEU A 15 -14.78 53.21 3.02
CA LEU A 15 -13.55 53.85 3.48
C LEU A 15 -12.37 52.91 3.22
N LEU A 16 -11.45 53.41 2.40
CA LEU A 16 -10.14 52.82 2.11
C LEU A 16 -9.40 52.52 3.41
N ALA A 17 -8.90 51.29 3.54
CA ALA A 17 -7.77 50.99 4.43
C ALA A 17 -6.81 50.04 3.71
N ALA A 18 -5.62 50.59 3.47
CA ALA A 18 -4.37 50.00 3.03
C ALA A 18 -4.29 48.47 2.91
N ALA A 19 -3.97 48.02 1.69
CA ALA A 19 -3.47 46.70 1.41
C ALA A 19 -2.09 46.49 2.08
N LEU A 20 -2.06 45.64 3.11
CA LEU A 20 -0.86 44.95 3.55
C LEU A 20 -1.25 43.54 4.01
N PHE A 21 -1.65 42.69 3.05
CA PHE A 21 -1.74 41.27 3.31
C PHE A 21 -0.34 40.66 3.18
N LEU A 22 0.28 40.46 4.34
CA LEU A 22 1.30 39.43 4.52
C LEU A 22 0.77 38.14 3.89
N ALA A 23 1.54 37.55 2.97
CA ALA A 23 1.23 36.27 2.37
C ALA A 23 1.10 35.20 3.47
N LEU A 24 -0.13 34.84 3.81
CA LEU A 24 -0.42 33.56 4.43
C LEU A 24 -0.15 32.51 3.35
N ALA A 25 1.05 31.94 3.37
CA ALA A 25 1.29 30.69 2.66
C ALA A 25 0.29 29.66 3.23
N PRO A 26 -0.45 28.91 2.39
CA PRO A 26 -1.18 27.78 2.89
C PRO A 26 -0.15 26.79 3.41
N VAL A 27 -0.16 26.54 4.72
CA VAL A 27 0.49 25.36 5.29
C VAL A 27 -0.36 24.17 4.82
N ALA A 28 -0.12 23.75 3.58
CA ALA A 28 -0.49 22.44 3.14
C ALA A 28 0.32 21.46 4.00
N SER A 29 -0.31 20.87 5.01
CA SER A 29 0.15 19.61 5.59
C SER A 29 -0.03 18.52 4.52
N GLY A 30 0.86 18.57 3.53
CA GLY A 30 1.06 17.55 2.52
C GLY A 30 2.40 16.89 2.82
N GLN A 31 2.40 15.57 2.82
CA GLN A 31 3.56 14.72 3.02
C GLN A 31 4.67 15.08 2.02
N ASN A 32 5.60 15.96 2.39
CA ASN A 32 6.84 16.15 1.64
C ASN A 32 7.81 14.99 1.99
N ALA A 33 7.46 13.79 1.52
CA ALA A 33 8.46 12.80 1.18
C ALA A 33 9.04 13.25 -0.16
N SER A 34 10.33 13.60 -0.19
CA SER A 34 11.00 13.91 -1.47
C SER A 34 10.85 12.70 -2.39
N PRO A 35 10.33 12.88 -3.62
CA PRO A 35 10.26 11.79 -4.59
C PRO A 35 11.67 11.25 -4.84
N SER A 36 11.78 9.93 -4.94
CA SER A 36 12.96 9.25 -5.45
C SER A 36 13.41 9.90 -6.76
N SER A 37 14.72 10.05 -6.96
CA SER A 37 15.19 10.66 -8.21
C SER A 37 14.81 9.77 -9.41
N PRO A 38 14.46 10.33 -10.58
CA PRO A 38 14.12 9.54 -11.77
C PRO A 38 15.20 8.52 -12.17
N LYS A 39 16.46 8.80 -11.80
CA LYS A 39 17.61 7.91 -12.00
C LYS A 39 17.61 6.71 -11.06
N GLU A 40 17.20 6.88 -9.81
CA GLU A 40 17.03 5.78 -8.86
C GLU A 40 15.83 4.92 -9.22
N GLU A 41 14.72 5.53 -9.67
CA GLU A 41 13.55 4.79 -10.15
C GLU A 41 13.86 3.94 -11.38
N ALA A 42 14.57 4.50 -12.37
CA ALA A 42 14.98 3.77 -13.57
C ALA A 42 15.95 2.61 -13.24
N LYS A 43 16.91 2.84 -12.34
CA LYS A 43 17.84 1.80 -11.88
C LYS A 43 17.13 0.68 -11.13
N ASN A 44 16.18 1.04 -10.24
CA ASN A 44 15.36 0.05 -9.52
C ASN A 44 14.50 -0.74 -10.53
N ALA A 45 13.91 -0.08 -11.53
CA ALA A 45 13.11 -0.75 -12.56
C ALA A 45 13.93 -1.77 -13.36
N GLU A 46 15.20 -1.49 -13.66
CA GLU A 46 16.08 -2.44 -14.35
C GLU A 46 16.45 -3.64 -13.47
N GLU A 47 16.82 -3.41 -12.22
CA GLU A 47 17.18 -4.49 -11.29
C GLU A 47 15.98 -5.40 -10.96
N PHE A 48 14.80 -4.80 -10.79
CA PHE A 48 13.56 -5.50 -10.48
C PHE A 48 12.74 -5.87 -11.72
N LYS A 49 13.30 -5.74 -12.94
CA LYS A 49 12.56 -6.00 -14.19
C LYS A 49 11.86 -7.35 -14.19
N GLU A 50 12.58 -8.42 -13.86
CA GLU A 50 12.01 -9.77 -13.83
C GLU A 50 10.86 -9.90 -12.82
N PHE A 51 11.01 -9.30 -11.63
CA PHE A 51 9.97 -9.27 -10.61
C PHE A 51 8.73 -8.53 -11.12
N LEU A 52 8.91 -7.35 -11.72
CA LEU A 52 7.83 -6.56 -12.30
C LEU A 52 7.14 -7.28 -13.46
N ASP A 53 7.88 -8.01 -14.30
CA ASP A 53 7.32 -8.83 -15.38
C ASP A 53 6.41 -9.93 -14.80
N ARG A 54 6.83 -10.59 -13.72
CA ARG A 54 6.05 -11.63 -13.02
C ARG A 54 4.82 -11.06 -12.30
N VAL A 55 4.94 -9.89 -11.67
CA VAL A 55 3.80 -9.17 -11.07
C VAL A 55 2.79 -8.80 -12.15
N ARG A 56 3.23 -8.27 -13.30
CA ARG A 56 2.33 -7.94 -14.42
C ARG A 56 1.61 -9.17 -14.97
N ALA A 57 2.31 -10.29 -15.13
CA ALA A 57 1.70 -11.55 -15.55
C ALA A 57 0.62 -12.01 -14.54
N TYR A 58 0.90 -11.90 -13.24
CA TYR A 58 -0.09 -12.16 -12.20
C TYR A 58 -1.31 -11.24 -12.31
N VAL A 59 -1.11 -9.92 -12.45
CA VAL A 59 -2.20 -8.95 -12.56
C VAL A 59 -3.03 -9.16 -13.83
N THR A 60 -2.43 -9.57 -14.95
CA THR A 60 -3.18 -9.97 -16.13
C THR A 60 -4.10 -11.15 -15.83
N LEU A 61 -3.59 -12.20 -15.18
CA LEU A 61 -4.40 -13.35 -14.78
C LEU A 61 -5.51 -12.96 -13.80
N HIS A 62 -5.20 -12.14 -12.79
CA HIS A 62 -6.20 -11.58 -11.87
C HIS A 62 -7.33 -10.91 -12.65
N LYS A 63 -7.01 -9.99 -13.57
CA LYS A 63 -8.01 -9.23 -14.34
C LYS A 63 -8.87 -10.13 -15.21
N THR A 64 -8.27 -11.12 -15.86
CA THR A 64 -9.00 -12.11 -16.65
C THR A 64 -9.99 -12.88 -15.76
N VAL A 65 -9.55 -13.33 -14.59
CA VAL A 65 -10.43 -14.04 -13.65
C VAL A 65 -11.52 -13.13 -13.11
N ALA A 66 -11.20 -11.92 -12.67
CA ALA A 66 -12.16 -10.94 -12.15
C ALA A 66 -13.24 -10.60 -13.19
N SER A 67 -12.87 -10.49 -14.47
CA SER A 67 -13.83 -10.22 -15.56
C SER A 67 -14.87 -11.33 -15.78
N SER A 68 -14.60 -12.55 -15.30
CA SER A 68 -15.54 -13.67 -15.36
C SER A 68 -16.54 -13.71 -14.20
N LEU A 69 -16.33 -12.88 -13.17
CA LEU A 69 -17.21 -12.79 -12.01
C LEU A 69 -18.27 -11.69 -12.20
N PRO A 70 -19.43 -11.84 -11.55
CA PRO A 70 -20.40 -10.75 -11.50
C PRO A 70 -19.76 -9.48 -10.94
N VAL A 71 -19.98 -8.35 -11.62
CA VAL A 71 -19.47 -7.06 -11.15
C VAL A 71 -20.09 -6.74 -9.80
N LEU A 72 -19.24 -6.56 -8.78
CA LEU A 72 -19.68 -6.05 -7.49
C LEU A 72 -20.09 -4.58 -7.66
N LYS A 73 -21.40 -4.32 -7.59
CA LYS A 73 -21.89 -2.94 -7.54
C LYS A 73 -21.37 -2.27 -6.28
N PRO A 74 -21.07 -0.95 -6.30
CA PRO A 74 -20.69 -0.22 -5.09
C PRO A 74 -21.71 -0.48 -3.98
N THR A 75 -21.26 -1.16 -2.93
CA THR A 75 -22.07 -1.55 -1.78
C THR A 75 -21.21 -1.46 -0.53
N ALA A 76 -21.81 -1.03 0.57
CA ALA A 76 -21.16 -1.02 1.87
C ALA A 76 -21.47 -2.28 2.68
N LEU A 77 -22.19 -3.26 2.11
CA LEU A 77 -22.57 -4.50 2.77
C LEU A 77 -21.34 -5.42 2.89
N PRO A 78 -20.79 -5.66 4.10
CA PRO A 78 -19.57 -6.43 4.27
C PRO A 78 -19.70 -7.86 3.73
N GLU A 79 -20.87 -8.48 3.88
CA GLU A 79 -21.14 -9.84 3.40
C GLU A 79 -20.98 -9.97 1.87
N MET A 80 -21.41 -8.95 1.12
CA MET A 80 -21.29 -8.95 -0.35
C MET A 80 -19.84 -8.76 -0.79
N ILE A 81 -19.08 -7.92 -0.06
CA ILE A 81 -17.65 -7.71 -0.31
C ILE A 81 -16.89 -9.01 -0.04
N ASN A 82 -17.13 -9.64 1.12
CA ASN A 82 -16.49 -10.89 1.51
C ASN A 82 -16.81 -12.04 0.54
N ALA A 83 -18.07 -12.15 0.10
CA ALA A 83 -18.47 -13.17 -0.85
C ALA A 83 -17.75 -13.01 -2.20
N HIS A 84 -17.59 -11.77 -2.67
CA HIS A 84 -16.85 -11.45 -3.90
C HIS A 84 -15.36 -11.73 -3.75
N GLU A 85 -14.73 -11.24 -2.68
CA GLU A 85 -13.32 -11.51 -2.32
C GLU A 85 -13.03 -13.01 -2.35
N GLN A 86 -13.86 -13.80 -1.65
CA GLN A 86 -13.69 -15.25 -1.60
C GLN A 86 -13.91 -15.93 -2.96
N ALA A 87 -14.87 -15.45 -3.77
CA ALA A 87 -15.11 -15.98 -5.11
C ALA A 87 -13.91 -15.72 -6.04
N LEU A 88 -13.35 -14.51 -5.99
CA LEU A 88 -12.16 -14.13 -6.73
C LEU A 88 -10.95 -14.94 -6.28
N GLY A 89 -10.70 -15.03 -4.97
CA GLY A 89 -9.61 -15.82 -4.41
C GLY A 89 -9.70 -17.30 -4.79
N ARG A 90 -10.89 -17.91 -4.76
CA ARG A 90 -11.08 -19.29 -5.26
C ARG A 90 -10.67 -19.43 -6.72
N LYS A 91 -11.15 -18.56 -7.59
CA LYS A 91 -10.87 -18.64 -9.04
C LYS A 91 -9.41 -18.37 -9.38
N ILE A 92 -8.75 -17.43 -8.69
CA ILE A 92 -7.32 -17.19 -8.87
C ILE A 92 -6.51 -18.42 -8.46
N ARG A 93 -6.86 -19.07 -7.34
CA ARG A 93 -6.20 -20.30 -6.90
C ARG A 93 -6.36 -21.44 -7.91
N GLU A 94 -7.58 -21.63 -8.43
CA GLU A 94 -7.87 -22.59 -9.50
C GLU A 94 -7.04 -22.32 -10.76
N ALA A 95 -6.81 -21.06 -11.11
CA ALA A 95 -6.00 -20.66 -12.26
C ALA A 95 -4.48 -20.80 -12.03
N ARG A 96 -4.04 -20.97 -10.78
CA ARG A 96 -2.63 -21.09 -10.39
C ARG A 96 -2.37 -22.29 -9.46
N PRO A 97 -2.72 -23.53 -9.86
CA PRO A 97 -2.71 -24.69 -8.97
C PRO A 97 -1.31 -25.09 -8.47
N HIS A 98 -0.26 -24.62 -9.14
CA HIS A 98 1.14 -24.92 -8.80
C HIS A 98 1.89 -23.72 -8.21
N ALA A 99 1.16 -22.65 -7.83
CA ALA A 99 1.77 -21.47 -7.26
C ALA A 99 2.56 -21.81 -6.00
N LYS A 100 3.81 -21.39 -5.96
CA LYS A 100 4.74 -21.65 -4.86
C LYS A 100 5.62 -20.44 -4.60
N ARG A 101 6.28 -20.48 -3.44
CA ARG A 101 7.23 -19.45 -3.03
C ARG A 101 8.32 -19.32 -4.09
N GLY A 102 8.48 -18.12 -4.65
CA GLY A 102 9.53 -17.79 -5.63
C GLY A 102 9.08 -17.73 -7.07
N ASP A 103 7.79 -18.00 -7.33
CA ASP A 103 7.22 -17.81 -8.65
C ASP A 103 7.22 -16.33 -9.06
N ILE A 104 7.11 -15.39 -8.11
CA ILE A 104 7.20 -13.95 -8.36
C ILE A 104 8.52 -13.38 -7.83
N PHE A 105 8.82 -13.61 -6.55
CA PHE A 105 10.09 -13.23 -5.95
C PHE A 105 11.19 -14.22 -6.39
N SER A 106 11.69 -14.07 -7.61
CA SER A 106 12.85 -14.83 -8.09
C SER A 106 14.04 -14.70 -7.13
N GLU A 107 14.98 -15.66 -7.16
CA GLU A 107 16.19 -15.60 -6.32
C GLU A 107 16.94 -14.26 -6.48
N LYS A 108 17.09 -13.79 -7.72
CA LYS A 108 17.69 -12.49 -8.04
C LYS A 108 16.94 -11.33 -7.38
N SER A 109 15.62 -11.28 -7.52
CA SER A 109 14.82 -10.20 -6.92
C SER A 109 14.86 -10.26 -5.39
N ARG A 110 14.84 -11.45 -4.78
CA ARG A 110 14.99 -11.62 -3.33
C ARG A 110 16.30 -11.05 -2.82
N ALA A 111 17.40 -11.30 -3.52
CA ALA A 111 18.70 -10.74 -3.16
C ALA A 111 18.66 -9.20 -3.21
N ALA A 112 18.02 -8.62 -4.22
CA ALA A 112 17.83 -7.17 -4.33
C ALA A 112 16.96 -6.59 -3.21
N PHE A 113 15.82 -7.21 -2.88
CA PHE A 113 14.97 -6.82 -1.76
C PHE A 113 15.72 -6.91 -0.42
N ARG A 114 16.43 -8.01 -0.16
CA ARG A 114 17.24 -8.17 1.07
C ARG A 114 18.32 -7.10 1.18
N ARG A 115 18.95 -6.72 0.07
CA ARG A 115 19.91 -5.61 0.04
C ARG A 115 19.25 -4.28 0.35
N ALA A 116 18.13 -3.96 -0.30
CA ALA A 116 17.39 -2.73 -0.06
C ALA A 116 16.96 -2.59 1.42
N VAL A 117 16.45 -3.66 2.02
CA VAL A 117 16.10 -3.70 3.46
C VAL A 117 17.36 -3.51 4.31
N ARG A 118 18.43 -4.26 4.07
CA ARG A 118 19.65 -4.11 4.87
C ARG A 118 20.23 -2.69 4.81
N ASP A 119 20.25 -2.08 3.62
CA ASP A 119 20.83 -0.75 3.42
C ASP A 119 19.97 0.33 4.11
N GLU A 120 18.64 0.20 4.08
CA GLU A 120 17.73 1.07 4.84
C GLU A 120 17.98 0.98 6.35
N PHE A 121 18.14 -0.23 6.88
CA PHE A 121 18.31 -0.46 8.32
C PHE A 121 19.70 -0.12 8.84
N ARG A 122 20.71 0.01 7.95
CA ARG A 122 22.05 0.53 8.28
C ARG A 122 22.15 2.05 8.18
N GLY A 123 21.31 2.68 7.37
CA GLY A 123 21.31 4.12 7.17
C GLY A 123 20.71 4.91 8.34
N PRO A 124 20.82 6.26 8.30
CA PRO A 124 20.25 7.14 9.33
C PRO A 124 18.73 6.98 9.49
N GLN A 125 18.04 6.54 8.42
CA GLN A 125 16.60 6.29 8.40
C GLN A 125 16.18 4.95 9.03
N GLY A 126 17.14 4.05 9.32
CA GLY A 126 16.86 2.74 9.89
C GLY A 126 16.15 2.79 11.25
N ARG A 127 16.29 3.89 12.01
CA ARG A 127 15.51 4.09 13.25
C ARG A 127 14.02 4.32 12.98
N LEU A 128 13.67 5.09 11.96
CA LEU A 128 12.27 5.33 11.58
C LEU A 128 11.64 4.06 11.00
N ALA A 129 12.37 3.36 10.11
CA ALA A 129 11.92 2.08 9.57
C ALA A 129 11.68 1.03 10.67
N ARG A 130 12.60 0.92 11.66
CA ARG A 130 12.41 0.07 12.85
C ARG A 130 11.16 0.45 13.63
N LYS A 131 10.98 1.74 13.93
CA LYS A 131 9.81 2.22 14.70
C LYS A 131 8.49 1.87 14.01
N THR A 132 8.39 2.05 12.69
CA THR A 132 7.18 1.70 11.95
C THR A 132 6.90 0.19 11.94
N ILE A 133 7.94 -0.66 11.81
CA ILE A 133 7.76 -2.11 11.92
C ILE A 133 7.37 -2.51 13.35
N GLN A 134 8.00 -1.92 14.37
CA GLN A 134 7.71 -2.18 15.79
C GLN A 134 6.34 -1.68 16.24
N GLN A 135 5.75 -0.71 15.53
CA GLN A 135 4.36 -0.29 15.75
C GLN A 135 3.36 -1.36 15.28
N GLY A 136 3.81 -2.30 14.44
CA GLY A 136 3.03 -3.49 14.12
C GLY A 136 2.79 -4.37 15.33
N GLU A 137 1.66 -5.06 15.35
CA GLU A 137 1.36 -5.99 16.45
C GLU A 137 2.37 -7.16 16.45
N PRO A 138 2.92 -7.53 17.62
CA PRO A 138 3.87 -8.63 17.72
C PRO A 138 3.16 -9.96 17.41
N LEU A 139 3.56 -10.58 16.30
CA LEU A 139 3.02 -11.87 15.88
C LEU A 139 3.85 -13.03 16.45
N LYS A 140 3.18 -13.98 17.10
CA LYS A 140 3.77 -15.30 17.36
C LYS A 140 3.66 -16.13 16.09
N GLU A 141 4.80 -16.54 15.56
CA GLU A 141 4.99 -17.56 14.51
C GLU A 141 3.79 -17.75 13.57
N VAL A 142 3.53 -16.76 12.71
CA VAL A 142 2.48 -16.81 11.69
C VAL A 142 3.07 -17.40 10.42
N HIS A 143 2.55 -18.54 9.99
CA HIS A 143 2.92 -19.15 8.71
C HIS A 143 1.89 -18.82 7.64
N VAL A 144 2.21 -17.83 6.80
CA VAL A 144 1.45 -17.57 5.59
C VAL A 144 1.73 -18.64 4.53
N ARG A 145 0.68 -19.16 3.91
CA ARG A 145 0.76 -20.15 2.82
C ARG A 145 0.60 -19.43 1.49
N ILE A 146 1.41 -19.81 0.50
CA ILE A 146 1.33 -19.23 -0.85
C ILE A 146 0.08 -19.76 -1.54
N ASN A 147 -0.59 -18.89 -2.28
CA ASN A 147 -1.83 -19.18 -3.00
C ASN A 147 -2.95 -19.61 -2.06
N GLU A 148 -2.99 -19.08 -0.85
CA GLU A 148 -4.09 -19.24 0.11
C GLU A 148 -4.57 -17.87 0.60
N PRO A 149 -5.83 -17.77 1.05
CA PRO A 149 -6.31 -16.56 1.71
C PRO A 149 -5.42 -16.19 2.88
N TYR A 150 -5.16 -14.91 3.04
CA TYR A 150 -4.49 -14.40 4.21
C TYR A 150 -5.37 -14.64 5.45
N PRO A 151 -4.82 -15.17 6.57
CA PRO A 151 -5.64 -15.57 7.70
C PRO A 151 -6.42 -14.42 8.35
N ASP A 152 -7.71 -14.65 8.61
CA ASP A 152 -8.57 -13.70 9.31
C ASP A 152 -8.05 -13.40 10.72
N GLY A 153 -8.17 -12.13 11.13
CA GLY A 153 -7.79 -11.67 12.46
C GLY A 153 -6.28 -11.63 12.72
N VAL A 154 -5.44 -12.00 11.74
CA VAL A 154 -3.99 -11.87 11.88
C VAL A 154 -3.55 -10.48 11.37
N PRO A 155 -2.98 -9.61 12.21
CA PRO A 155 -2.56 -8.28 11.76
C PRO A 155 -1.37 -8.39 10.80
N PHE A 156 -1.29 -7.45 9.86
CA PHE A 156 -0.08 -7.19 9.08
C PHE A 156 0.31 -5.73 9.21
N THR A 157 1.56 -5.41 8.91
CA THR A 157 2.08 -4.04 8.90
C THR A 157 2.34 -3.57 7.48
N THR A 158 2.12 -2.29 7.20
CA THR A 158 2.52 -1.69 5.92
C THR A 158 4.04 -1.53 5.86
N VAL A 159 4.60 -1.60 4.65
CA VAL A 159 6.04 -1.32 4.48
C VAL A 159 6.30 0.16 4.73
N PRO A 160 7.31 0.54 5.55
CA PRO A 160 7.62 1.94 5.82
C PRO A 160 7.84 2.75 4.53
N PRO A 161 7.35 4.01 4.44
CA PRO A 161 7.47 4.81 3.23
C PRO A 161 8.91 4.97 2.72
N THR A 162 9.88 5.15 3.62
CA THR A 162 11.31 5.27 3.25
C THR A 162 11.86 4.01 2.59
N LEU A 163 11.36 2.84 2.99
CA LEU A 163 11.71 1.56 2.37
C LEU A 163 10.96 1.34 1.06
N LEU A 164 9.70 1.77 0.95
CA LEU A 164 8.94 1.69 -0.31
C LEU A 164 9.61 2.46 -1.46
N LEU A 165 10.30 3.57 -1.18
CA LEU A 165 11.10 4.31 -2.17
C LEU A 165 12.25 3.47 -2.78
N ARG A 166 12.68 2.40 -2.09
CA ARG A 166 13.72 1.48 -2.57
C ARG A 166 13.15 0.25 -3.25
N PHE A 167 11.84 0.04 -3.17
CA PHE A 167 11.15 -1.10 -3.77
C PHE A 167 10.58 -0.70 -5.14
N PRO A 168 10.40 -1.65 -6.06
CA PRO A 168 9.71 -1.34 -7.30
C PRO A 168 8.22 -1.07 -7.02
N LYS A 169 7.68 -0.04 -7.68
CA LYS A 169 6.26 0.32 -7.57
C LYS A 169 5.38 -0.82 -8.08
N LEU A 170 4.35 -1.16 -7.31
CA LEU A 170 3.38 -2.19 -7.67
C LEU A 170 2.16 -1.57 -8.38
N PRO A 171 1.48 -2.35 -9.24
CA PRO A 171 0.10 -2.09 -9.64
C PRO A 171 -0.86 -2.09 -8.45
N ASP A 172 -2.01 -1.44 -8.57
CA ASP A 172 -2.97 -1.24 -7.47
C ASP A 172 -3.60 -2.54 -6.94
N GLU A 173 -3.61 -3.60 -7.75
CA GLU A 173 -4.17 -4.91 -7.40
C GLU A 173 -3.31 -5.66 -6.37
N VAL A 174 -2.06 -5.25 -6.18
CA VAL A 174 -1.06 -5.98 -5.41
C VAL A 174 -0.35 -5.07 -4.42
N ALA A 175 -0.15 -5.55 -3.20
CA ALA A 175 0.49 -4.77 -2.15
C ALA A 175 1.57 -5.54 -1.39
N TYR A 176 2.62 -4.81 -0.97
CA TYR A 176 3.58 -5.31 0.01
C TYR A 176 3.00 -5.23 1.42
N ARG A 177 3.15 -6.30 2.19
CA ARG A 177 2.83 -6.34 3.62
C ARG A 177 3.92 -7.03 4.42
N ILE A 178 4.04 -6.65 5.68
CA ILE A 178 4.97 -7.24 6.64
C ILE A 178 4.17 -8.12 7.60
N VAL A 179 4.57 -9.37 7.72
CA VAL A 179 3.97 -10.34 8.64
C VAL A 179 5.09 -10.93 9.48
N GLY A 180 5.19 -10.51 10.74
CA GLY A 180 6.33 -10.86 11.58
C GLY A 180 7.63 -10.33 10.97
N ARG A 181 8.49 -11.23 10.49
CA ARG A 181 9.76 -10.89 9.80
C ARG A 181 9.72 -11.09 8.30
N ASP A 182 8.57 -11.47 7.76
CA ASP A 182 8.40 -11.84 6.37
C ASP A 182 7.84 -10.65 5.59
N LEU A 183 8.29 -10.50 4.34
CA LEU A 183 7.63 -9.65 3.35
C LEU A 183 6.72 -10.55 2.51
N ILE A 184 5.44 -10.20 2.45
CA ILE A 184 4.46 -10.89 1.62
C ILE A 184 4.01 -9.97 0.48
N LEU A 185 3.63 -10.60 -0.63
CA LEU A 185 2.92 -9.97 -1.71
C LEU A 185 1.46 -10.41 -1.60
N LEU A 186 0.56 -9.46 -1.36
CA LEU A 186 -0.86 -9.70 -1.12
C LEU A 186 -1.67 -9.17 -2.30
N ASP A 187 -2.63 -9.96 -2.77
CA ASP A 187 -3.68 -9.48 -3.66
C ASP A 187 -4.73 -8.74 -2.84
N VAL A 188 -4.97 -7.48 -3.19
CA VAL A 188 -5.79 -6.59 -2.34
C VAL A 188 -7.28 -6.91 -2.44
N GLU A 189 -7.76 -7.33 -3.61
CA GLU A 189 -9.20 -7.58 -3.82
C GLU A 189 -9.62 -8.98 -3.38
N SER A 190 -8.73 -9.98 -3.50
CA SER A 190 -9.01 -11.36 -3.13
C SER A 190 -8.42 -11.80 -1.79
N ASN A 191 -7.72 -10.88 -1.10
CA ASN A 191 -7.01 -11.14 0.15
C ASN A 191 -6.10 -12.39 0.06
N LEU A 192 -5.48 -12.62 -1.10
CA LEU A 192 -4.73 -13.83 -1.40
C LEU A 192 -3.23 -13.58 -1.24
N VAL A 193 -2.51 -14.48 -0.56
CA VAL A 193 -1.04 -14.42 -0.47
C VAL A 193 -0.43 -14.94 -1.78
N ILE A 194 0.18 -14.05 -2.55
CA ILE A 194 0.66 -14.34 -3.91
C ILE A 194 2.06 -14.95 -3.91
N ASP A 195 2.96 -14.41 -3.07
CA ASP A 195 4.33 -14.89 -2.84
C ASP A 195 4.90 -14.28 -1.55
N SER A 196 6.05 -14.77 -1.07
CA SER A 196 6.73 -14.23 0.10
C SER A 196 8.26 -14.32 0.07
N ILE A 197 8.89 -13.48 0.90
CA ILE A 197 10.30 -13.56 1.29
C ILE A 197 10.34 -13.70 2.81
N GLN A 198 10.80 -14.86 3.28
CA GLN A 198 10.90 -15.14 4.71
C GLN A 198 12.07 -14.41 5.35
N GLU A 199 11.89 -13.95 6.59
CA GLU A 199 12.96 -13.40 7.43
C GLU A 199 13.81 -12.33 6.72
N ILE A 200 13.14 -11.43 6.02
CA ILE A 200 13.81 -10.32 5.33
C ILE A 200 14.04 -9.13 6.27
N PHE A 201 13.19 -8.97 7.27
CA PHE A 201 13.31 -7.92 8.26
C PHE A 201 14.15 -8.38 9.46
N PRO A 202 14.99 -7.50 10.03
CA PRO A 202 15.72 -7.83 11.24
C PRO A 202 14.75 -8.08 12.40
N PRO A 203 15.16 -8.87 13.41
CA PRO A 203 14.36 -9.01 14.62
C PRO A 203 14.09 -7.63 15.23
N ALA A 204 12.88 -7.44 15.75
CA ALA A 204 12.59 -6.30 16.61
C ALA A 204 13.50 -6.44 17.85
N ILE A 205 14.46 -5.52 17.98
CA ILE A 205 15.28 -5.37 19.18
C ILE A 205 14.46 -4.59 20.20
#